data_AF-A0A1G2VWD1-F1
#
_entry.id   AF-A0A1G2VWD1-F1
#
_cell.length_a   1.000
_cell.length_b   1.000
_cell.length_c   1.000
_cell.angle_alpha   90.00
_cell.angle_beta   90.00
_cell.angle_gamma   90.00
#
_symmetry.space_group_name_H-M   'P 1'
#
loop_
_entity.id
_entity.type
_entity.pdbx_description
1 polymer ?
#
loop_
_entity_poly.entity_id
_entity_poly.type
_entity_poly.pdbx_seq_one_letter_code
_entity_poly.pdbx_strand_id
1 'polypeptide(L)' 'MMRLKPIVGIVVICLLVLACAPVNRMSSLEKKVGDRVSIFSAATSQDTLLSYDRDYYGKHHLILTFFPAAYTPV' A
#
# COMPACT_ATOMS: atom_id res chain seq x y z
N MET A 1 -11.75 36.43 -33.70
CA MET A 1 -10.44 35.77 -33.44
C MET A 1 -10.30 35.56 -31.93
N MET A 2 -10.70 34.37 -31.46
CA MET A 2 -10.67 34.01 -30.03
C MET A 2 -9.24 34.04 -29.50
N ARG A 3 -9.01 34.80 -28.42
CA ARG A 3 -7.76 34.77 -27.66
C ARG A 3 -7.69 33.41 -26.93
N LEU A 4 -7.11 32.41 -27.59
CA LEU A 4 -6.95 31.03 -27.08
C LEU A 4 -5.87 30.90 -25.98
N LYS A 5 -5.06 31.94 -25.78
CA LYS A 5 -3.88 31.96 -24.89
C LYS A 5 -4.16 31.81 -23.38
N PRO A 6 -5.24 32.38 -22.78
CA PRO A 6 -5.43 32.32 -21.34
C PRO A 6 -5.93 30.94 -20.88
N ILE A 7 -6.70 30.24 -21.72
CA ILE A 7 -7.25 28.91 -21.40
C ILE A 7 -6.11 27.89 -21.29
N VAL A 8 -5.17 27.92 -22.23
CA VAL A 8 -3.99 27.04 -22.21
C VAL A 8 -3.14 27.30 -20.96
N GLY A 9 -2.95 28.58 -20.59
CA GLY A 9 -2.23 28.95 -19.37
C GLY A 9 -2.88 28.39 -18.10
N ILE A 10 -4.20 28.50 -17.98
CA ILE A 10 -4.96 27.95 -16.84
C ILE A 10 -4.84 26.43 -16.78
N VAL A 11 -4.94 25.73 -17.91
CA VAL A 11 -4.82 24.27 -17.98
C VAL A 11 -3.42 23.81 -17.54
N VAL A 12 -2.37 24.49 -18.00
CA VAL A 12 -0.98 24.18 -17.61
C VAL A 12 -0.76 24.41 -16.11
N ILE A 13 -1.31 25.50 -15.56
CA ILE A 13 -1.21 25.79 -14.12
C ILE A 13 -1.96 24.73 -13.30
N CYS A 14 -3.17 24.34 -13.70
CA CYS A 14 -3.89 23.25 -13.05
C CYS A 14 -3.10 21.93 -13.09
N LEU A 15 -2.52 21.57 -14.24
CA LEU A 15 -1.69 20.37 -14.36
C LEU A 15 -0.46 20.41 -13.45
N LEU A 16 0.19 21.57 -13.34
CA LEU A 16 1.33 21.73 -12.42
C LEU A 16 0.90 21.58 -10.95
N VAL A 17 -0.24 22.17 -10.57
CA VAL A 17 -0.77 22.07 -9.20
C VAL A 17 -1.13 20.62 -8.85
N LEU A 18 -1.72 19.87 -9.79
CA LEU A 18 -1.99 18.44 -9.60
C LEU A 18 -0.70 17.61 -9.53
N ALA A 19 0.31 17.93 -10.33
CA ALA A 19 1.60 17.21 -10.33
C ALA A 19 2.41 17.46 -9.04
N CYS A 20 2.27 18.64 -8.44
CA CYS A 20 2.92 19.00 -7.18
C CYS A 20 2.08 18.67 -5.94
N ALA A 21 0.88 18.09 -6.10
CA ALA A 21 0.09 17.67 -4.96
C ALA A 21 0.86 16.60 -4.18
N PRO A 22 1.03 16.75 -2.85
CA PRO A 22 1.70 15.74 -2.05
C PRO A 22 0.91 14.44 -2.18
N VAL A 23 1.54 13.42 -2.76
CA VAL A 23 1.02 12.05 -2.68
C VAL A 23 1.06 11.69 -1.22
N ASN A 24 -0.10 11.69 -0.57
CA ASN A 24 -0.26 11.19 0.78
C ASN A 24 0.10 9.71 0.71
N ARG A 25 1.37 9.38 0.97
CA ARG A 25 1.82 8.00 1.12
C ARG A 25 1.14 7.52 2.39
N MET A 26 -0.05 6.96 2.23
CA MET A 26 -0.75 6.28 3.31
C MET A 26 0.25 5.30 3.91
N SER A 27 0.78 5.63 5.07
CA SER A 27 1.66 4.75 5.82
C SER A 27 0.79 3.59 6.28
N SER A 28 0.74 2.52 5.49
CA SER A 28 -0.05 1.31 5.79
C SER A 28 0.39 0.59 7.07
N LEU A 29 1.35 1.16 7.80
CA LEU A 29 1.90 0.68 9.06
C LEU A 29 1.11 1.15 10.28
N GLU A 30 0.26 2.18 10.18
CA GLU A 30 -0.60 2.58 11.29
C GLU A 30 -1.89 1.75 11.26
N LYS A 31 -1.86 0.61 11.94
CA LYS A 31 -3.01 -0.28 12.06
C LYS A 31 -3.41 -0.43 13.51
N LYS A 32 -4.70 -0.27 13.82
CA LYS A 32 -5.22 -0.37 15.17
C LYS A 32 -5.77 -1.77 15.46
N VAL A 33 -5.90 -2.09 16.74
CA VAL A 33 -6.57 -3.32 17.18
C VAL A 33 -8.02 -3.28 16.70
N GLY A 34 -8.47 -4.37 16.08
CA GLY A 34 -9.80 -4.50 15.49
C GLY A 34 -9.85 -4.15 13.99
N ASP A 35 -8.82 -3.49 13.45
CA ASP A 35 -8.75 -3.23 12.01
C ASP A 35 -8.49 -4.52 11.24
N ARG A 36 -9.16 -4.67 10.09
CA ARG A 36 -8.94 -5.79 9.17
C ARG A 36 -7.51 -5.77 8.65
N VAL A 37 -6.74 -6.85 8.86
CA VAL A 37 -5.39 -7.01 8.30
C VAL A 37 -5.37 -6.84 6.78
N SER A 38 -4.26 -6.32 6.27
CA SER A 38 -4.08 -6.12 4.83
C SER A 38 -4.05 -7.49 4.14
N ILE A 39 -4.62 -7.58 2.94
CA ILE A 39 -4.50 -8.80 2.15
C ILE A 39 -3.05 -8.93 1.67
N PHE A 40 -2.44 -10.08 1.94
CA PHE A 40 -1.06 -10.35 1.57
C PHE A 40 -0.90 -11.78 1.06
N SER A 41 0.17 -11.98 0.30
CA SER A 41 0.69 -13.30 -0.04
C SER A 41 2.16 -13.38 0.39
N ALA A 42 2.61 -14.55 0.79
CA ALA A 42 3.98 -14.77 1.27
C ALA A 42 4.53 -16.09 0.71
N ALA A 43 5.80 -16.07 0.30
CA ALA A 43 6.52 -17.30 0.03
C ALA A 43 6.82 -18.01 1.36
N THR A 44 6.70 -19.33 1.36
CA THR A 44 6.96 -20.17 2.53
C THR A 44 8.22 -21.00 2.35
N SER A 45 8.78 -21.52 3.44
CA SER A 45 9.91 -22.46 3.41
C SER A 45 9.59 -23.78 2.70
N GLN A 46 8.32 -24.09 2.47
CA GLN A 46 7.83 -25.31 1.84
C GLN A 46 7.65 -25.14 0.31
N ASP A 47 8.24 -24.09 -0.28
CA ASP A 47 8.11 -23.77 -1.72
C ASP A 47 6.65 -23.59 -2.17
N THR A 48 5.82 -23.03 -1.28
CA THR A 48 4.42 -22.70 -1.58
C THR A 48 4.15 -21.22 -1.39
N LEU A 49 3.23 -20.68 -2.18
CA LEU A 49 2.73 -19.31 -2.04
C LEU A 49 1.49 -19.30 -1.16
N LEU A 50 1.64 -18.84 0.07
CA LEU A 50 0.55 -18.60 1.00
C LEU A 50 -0.21 -17.34 0.57
N SER A 51 -1.54 -17.40 0.59
CA SER A 51 -2.42 -16.24 0.41
C SER A 51 -3.31 -16.08 1.64
N TYR A 52 -3.21 -14.93 2.32
CA TYR A 52 -4.04 -14.69 3.50
C TYR A 52 -5.54 -14.70 3.18
N ASP A 53 -5.94 -14.08 2.07
CA ASP A 53 -7.35 -13.99 1.66
C ASP A 53 -7.97 -15.36 1.37
N ARG A 54 -7.28 -16.16 0.56
CA ARG A 54 -7.79 -17.47 0.15
C ARG A 54 -7.67 -18.51 1.25
N ASP A 55 -6.55 -18.53 1.97
CA ASP A 55 -6.17 -19.68 2.80
C ASP A 55 -6.54 -19.48 4.27
N TYR A 56 -6.69 -18.25 4.77
CA TYR A 56 -6.90 -17.96 6.20
C TYR A 56 -8.08 -17.05 6.52
N TYR A 57 -8.35 -16.04 5.69
CA TYR A 57 -9.35 -15.00 5.98
C TYR A 57 -10.75 -15.62 6.18
N GLY A 58 -11.33 -15.37 7.37
CA GLY A 58 -12.65 -15.91 7.75
C GLY A 58 -12.69 -17.40 8.07
N LYS A 59 -11.56 -18.12 7.95
CA LYS A 59 -11.47 -19.57 8.16
C LYS A 59 -10.68 -19.93 9.43
N HIS A 60 -9.63 -19.18 9.72
CA HIS A 60 -8.68 -19.49 10.80
C HIS A 60 -8.22 -18.22 11.52
N HIS A 61 -7.84 -18.37 12.80
CA HIS A 61 -7.06 -17.36 13.50
C HIS A 61 -5.59 -17.48 13.08
N LEU A 62 -4.98 -16.37 12.68
CA LEU A 62 -3.60 -16.32 12.21
C LEU A 62 -2.75 -15.49 13.18
N ILE A 63 -1.63 -16.05 13.61
CA ILE A 63 -0.60 -15.37 14.41
C ILE A 63 0.63 -15.21 13.52
N LEU A 64 1.10 -13.97 13.36
CA LEU A 64 2.31 -13.64 12.60
C LEU A 64 3.37 -13.08 13.55
N THR A 65 4.57 -13.63 13.48
CA THR A 65 5.71 -13.20 14.27
C THR A 65 6.84 -12.82 13.34
N PHE A 66 7.45 -11.66 13.57
CA PHE A 66 8.57 -11.16 12.80
C PHE A 66 9.83 -11.15 13.67
N PHE A 67 10.97 -11.49 13.06
CA PHE A 67 12.29 -11.39 13.68
C PHE A 67 13.21 -10.58 12.76
N PRO A 68 14.23 -9.88 13.30
CA PRO A 68 15.02 -8.93 12.51
C PRO A 68 15.78 -9.58 11.34
N ALA A 69 16.41 -10.71 11.60
CA ALA A 69 17.18 -11.45 10.60
C ALA A 69 17.35 -12.92 11.00
N ALA A 70 17.47 -13.80 10.01
CA ALA A 70 17.86 -15.19 10.24
C ALA A 70 19.30 -15.27 10.79
N TYR A 71 19.58 -16.31 11.56
CA TYR A 71 20.92 -16.61 12.12
C TYR A 71 21.51 -15.51 13.02
N THR A 72 20.67 -14.71 13.68
CA THR A 72 21.10 -13.75 14.69
C THR A 72 20.67 -14.22 16.09
N PRO A 73 21.54 -14.12 17.11
CA PRO A 73 21.13 -14.40 18.49
C PRO A 73 20.07 -13.40 18.93
N VAL A 74 19.19 -13.86 19.83
CA VAL A 74 18.12 -13.05 20.44
C VAL A 74 18.68 -12.17 21.54
#